data_AF-A0A223ZDP6-F1
#
_entry.id   AF-A0A223ZDP6-F1
#
_cell.length_a   1.000
_cell.length_b   1.000
_cell.length_c   1.000
_cell.angle_alpha   90.00
_cell.angle_beta   90.00
_cell.angle_gamma   90.00
#
_symmetry.space_group_name_H-M   'P 1'
#
loop_
_entity.id
_entity.type
_entity.pdbx_description
1 polymer ?
#
loop_
_entity_poly.entity_id
_entity_poly.type
_entity_poly.pdbx_seq_one_letter_code
_entity_poly.pdbx_strand_id
1 'polypeptide(L)'
;MREAVIDAGSKTPREVNRAIKSLAADHDRIVVKNPNAMHYIGAGLTGDVELIIDGSAGYFAATMIHGPRVRINGNAGWFPADNMTEGEVVVDGSAGDGVGQGIYGGTVVVKKSAGSRTGEIMKNGTIIIGGNSGFMTGLFMMGGRIIVLGDLAEDAGESIIRGTIYVRGEIKSLGKNAKVEDITPEDEKELRETLTGYGFNLDDEDYQAFRKIVPRSKRPFYGEESEEG
;
A
#
# COMPACT_ATOMS: atom_id res chain seq x y z
N MET A 1 21.69 18.36 0.47
CA MET A 1 20.27 18.08 0.79
C MET A 1 19.73 19.24 1.60
N ARG A 2 18.79 20.01 1.06
CA ARG A 2 18.07 21.10 1.74
C ARG A 2 16.89 20.51 2.50
N GLU A 3 16.87 20.69 3.82
CA GLU A 3 15.80 20.19 4.69
C GLU A 3 14.99 21.36 5.28
N ALA A 4 13.67 21.20 5.34
CA ALA A 4 12.77 22.11 6.05
C ALA A 4 11.96 21.37 7.12
N VAL A 5 11.61 22.07 8.20
CA VAL A 5 10.79 21.53 9.29
C VAL A 5 9.50 22.33 9.43
N ILE A 6 8.36 21.65 9.50
CA ILE A 6 7.04 22.21 9.78
C ILE A 6 6.58 21.67 11.14
N ASP A 7 6.27 22.55 12.09
CA ASP A 7 5.52 22.17 13.27
C ASP A 7 4.01 22.24 12.98
N ALA A 8 3.34 21.09 13.03
CA ALA A 8 1.91 20.97 12.77
C ALA A 8 1.03 21.18 14.02
N GLY A 9 1.61 21.31 15.22
CA GLY A 9 0.88 21.23 16.49
C GLY A 9 -0.28 22.21 16.63
N SER A 10 -0.18 23.40 16.04
CA SER A 10 -1.23 24.43 16.05
C SER A 10 -1.78 24.76 14.66
N LYS A 11 -1.51 23.93 13.65
CA LYS A 11 -1.87 24.18 12.25
C LYS A 11 -3.03 23.29 11.82
N THR A 12 -3.84 23.81 10.92
CA THR A 12 -4.86 23.03 10.21
C THR A 12 -4.23 22.14 9.13
N PRO A 13 -4.92 21.06 8.69
CA PRO A 13 -4.47 20.26 7.54
C PRO A 13 -4.16 21.08 6.29
N ARG A 14 -4.94 22.14 6.03
CA ARG A 14 -4.77 22.99 4.86
C ARG A 14 -3.50 23.82 4.94
N GLU A 15 -3.17 24.35 6.12
CA GLU A 15 -1.95 25.13 6.34
C GLU A 15 -0.70 24.25 6.22
N VAL A 16 -0.73 23.05 6.81
CA VAL A 16 0.37 22.08 6.70
C VAL A 16 0.60 21.70 5.24
N ASN A 17 -0.45 21.31 4.51
CA ASN A 17 -0.30 20.92 3.10
C ASN A 17 0.15 22.06 2.19
N ARG A 18 -0.29 23.30 2.44
CA ARG A 18 0.20 24.47 1.69
C ARG A 18 1.69 24.69 1.94
N ALA A 19 2.13 24.58 3.19
CA ALA A 19 3.54 24.70 3.55
C ALA A 19 4.38 23.60 2.90
N ILE A 20 3.94 22.33 2.96
CA ILE A 20 4.62 21.20 2.31
C ILE A 20 4.81 21.49 0.81
N LYS A 21 3.73 21.83 0.09
CA LYS A 21 3.79 22.09 -1.37
C LYS A 21 4.68 23.27 -1.72
N SER A 22 4.64 24.34 -0.91
CA SER A 22 5.51 25.50 -1.12
C SER A 22 6.99 25.15 -0.91
N LEU A 23 7.31 24.36 0.12
CA LEU A 23 8.69 24.00 0.44
C LEU A 23 9.25 22.98 -0.55
N ALA A 24 8.41 22.08 -1.09
CA ALA A 24 8.79 21.04 -2.03
C ALA A 24 9.35 21.59 -3.36
N ALA A 25 9.11 22.86 -3.68
CA ALA A 25 9.72 23.50 -4.84
C ALA A 25 11.24 23.69 -4.69
N ASP A 26 11.72 23.87 -3.46
CA ASP A 26 13.09 24.30 -3.16
C ASP A 26 13.78 23.47 -2.08
N HIS A 27 13.16 22.41 -1.58
CA HIS A 27 13.73 21.53 -0.56
C HIS A 27 13.67 20.08 -1.01
N ASP A 28 14.73 19.36 -0.70
CA ASP A 28 14.85 17.94 -1.04
C ASP A 28 14.13 17.08 0.01
N ARG A 29 13.99 17.59 1.24
CA ARG A 29 13.41 16.89 2.39
C ARG A 29 12.58 17.83 3.27
N ILE A 30 11.42 17.38 3.71
CA ILE A 30 10.49 18.12 4.58
C ILE A 30 10.10 17.23 5.76
N VAL A 31 10.24 17.72 6.98
CA VAL A 31 9.84 17.00 8.20
C VAL A 31 8.65 17.71 8.86
N VAL A 32 7.55 16.99 9.02
CA VAL A 32 6.36 17.45 9.76
C VAL A 32 6.42 16.91 11.18
N LYS A 33 6.64 17.78 12.16
CA LYS A 33 6.63 17.47 13.59
C LYS A 33 5.22 17.65 14.16
N ASN A 34 4.94 16.93 15.26
CA ASN A 34 3.66 16.98 15.99
C ASN A 34 2.41 16.80 15.10
N PRO A 35 2.35 15.76 14.24
CA PRO A 35 1.26 15.60 13.28
C PRO A 35 -0.09 15.30 13.93
N ASN A 36 -0.14 14.86 15.19
CA ASN A 36 -1.36 14.64 15.97
C ASN A 36 -2.44 13.81 15.24
N ALA A 37 -2.04 12.78 14.47
CA ALA A 37 -2.93 11.96 13.64
C ALA A 37 -3.81 12.79 12.66
N MET A 38 -3.31 13.95 12.24
CA MET A 38 -3.97 14.83 11.29
C MET A 38 -4.22 14.13 9.96
N HIS A 39 -5.42 14.36 9.42
CA HIS A 39 -5.86 13.77 8.16
C HIS A 39 -5.24 14.53 6.97
N TYR A 40 -5.14 13.85 5.82
CA TYR A 40 -4.73 14.42 4.53
C TYR A 40 -3.30 15.00 4.48
N ILE A 41 -2.41 14.70 5.42
CA ILE A 41 -1.03 15.21 5.35
C ILE A 41 -0.35 14.66 4.09
N GLY A 42 0.24 15.54 3.28
CA GLY A 42 0.92 15.19 2.04
C GLY A 42 0.00 14.98 0.84
N ALA A 43 -1.30 15.30 0.96
CA ALA A 43 -2.28 15.06 -0.10
C ALA A 43 -1.97 15.87 -1.37
N GLY A 44 -1.89 15.17 -2.50
CA GLY A 44 -1.61 15.75 -3.81
C GLY A 44 -0.24 16.43 -3.88
N LEU A 45 0.75 15.90 -3.15
CA LEU A 45 2.16 16.30 -3.29
C LEU A 45 2.75 15.68 -4.55
N THR A 46 3.48 16.47 -5.32
CA THR A 46 4.12 16.02 -6.56
C THR A 46 5.59 16.43 -6.58
N GLY A 47 6.39 15.71 -7.38
CA GLY A 47 7.82 15.97 -7.55
C GLY A 47 8.72 15.07 -6.70
N ASP A 48 10.03 15.19 -6.92
CA ASP A 48 11.06 14.41 -6.20
C ASP A 48 11.42 15.11 -4.88
N VAL A 49 10.64 14.83 -3.85
CA VAL A 49 10.84 15.34 -2.48
C VAL A 49 10.61 14.22 -1.48
N GLU A 50 11.42 14.20 -0.42
CA GLU A 50 11.19 13.34 0.72
C GLU A 50 10.32 14.05 1.77
N LEU A 51 9.18 13.47 2.13
CA LEU A 51 8.30 13.95 3.19
C LEU A 51 8.32 12.98 4.36
N ILE A 52 8.78 13.44 5.53
CA ILE A 52 8.74 12.70 6.78
C ILE A 52 7.63 13.23 7.66
N ILE A 53 6.68 12.38 8.02
CA ILE A 53 5.65 12.65 9.02
C ILE A 53 6.13 12.00 10.33
N ASP A 54 6.64 12.83 11.24
CA ASP A 54 7.24 12.37 12.49
C ASP A 54 6.19 12.10 13.57
N GLY A 55 5.51 10.97 13.40
CA GLY A 55 4.42 10.51 14.24
C GLY A 55 3.35 9.82 13.41
N SER A 56 2.16 9.65 13.98
CA SER A 56 1.02 9.06 13.27
C SER A 56 0.32 10.08 12.38
N ALA A 57 -0.17 9.61 11.23
CA ALA A 57 -1.04 10.35 10.33
C ALA A 57 -2.46 9.76 10.37
N GLY A 58 -3.46 10.59 10.08
CA GLY A 58 -4.85 10.18 10.03
C GLY A 58 -5.28 9.64 8.67
N TYR A 59 -6.54 9.89 8.30
CA TYR A 59 -7.12 9.39 7.05
C TYR A 59 -6.49 10.06 5.84
N PHE A 60 -6.41 9.33 4.72
CA PHE A 60 -5.95 9.84 3.42
C PHE A 60 -4.55 10.47 3.45
N ALA A 61 -3.66 10.01 4.34
CA ALA A 61 -2.27 10.44 4.34
C ALA A 61 -1.60 10.07 3.00
N ALA A 62 -0.89 11.03 2.39
CA ALA A 62 -0.23 10.86 1.10
C ALA A 62 -1.17 10.40 -0.05
N THR A 63 -2.46 10.73 0.01
CA THR A 63 -3.38 10.48 -1.12
C THR A 63 -3.02 11.31 -2.36
N MET A 64 -3.25 10.75 -3.54
CA MET A 64 -3.09 11.40 -4.86
C MET A 64 -1.70 11.97 -5.13
N ILE A 65 -0.64 11.40 -4.52
CA ILE A 65 0.73 11.83 -4.79
C ILE A 65 1.23 11.39 -6.17
N HIS A 66 2.23 12.10 -6.69
CA HIS A 66 2.92 11.76 -7.93
C HIS A 66 4.42 12.06 -7.82
N GLY A 67 5.20 11.03 -7.50
CA GLY A 67 6.66 11.07 -7.44
C GLY A 67 7.34 11.09 -6.04
N PRO A 68 6.77 11.67 -4.97
CA PRO A 68 7.55 11.87 -3.74
C PRO A 68 7.80 10.57 -2.98
N ARG A 69 8.80 10.60 -2.09
CA ARG A 69 9.05 9.56 -1.08
C ARG A 69 8.47 10.02 0.25
N VAL A 70 7.43 9.36 0.74
CA VAL A 70 6.76 9.73 1.98
C VAL A 70 6.99 8.67 3.03
N ARG A 71 7.46 9.06 4.22
CA ARG A 71 7.58 8.17 5.38
C ARG A 71 6.72 8.66 6.53
N ILE A 72 5.92 7.77 7.11
CA ILE A 72 5.13 7.99 8.32
C ILE A 72 5.77 7.15 9.42
N ASN A 73 6.40 7.81 10.40
CA ASN A 73 7.14 7.13 11.47
C ASN A 73 6.19 6.43 12.48
N GLY A 74 4.91 6.79 12.48
CA GLY A 74 3.87 6.18 13.31
C GLY A 74 2.90 5.32 12.52
N ASN A 75 1.64 5.30 12.97
CA ASN A 75 0.54 4.63 12.28
C ASN A 75 -0.09 5.54 11.22
N ALA A 76 -0.79 4.94 10.27
CA ALA A 76 -1.66 5.65 9.34
C ALA A 76 -3.13 5.27 9.58
N GLY A 77 -4.05 6.20 9.32
CA GLY A 77 -5.48 5.93 9.35
C GLY A 77 -5.96 5.16 8.12
N TRP A 78 -7.22 5.35 7.74
CA TRP A 78 -7.82 4.77 6.53
C TRP A 78 -7.31 5.47 5.27
N PHE A 79 -7.23 4.72 4.18
CA PHE A 79 -6.90 5.17 2.82
C PHE A 79 -5.53 5.85 2.67
N PRO A 80 -4.45 5.42 3.35
CA PRO A 80 -3.14 5.97 3.07
C PRO A 80 -2.70 5.60 1.65
N ALA A 81 -2.04 6.53 0.98
CA ALA A 81 -1.58 6.39 -0.41
C ALA A 81 -2.69 6.18 -1.44
N ASP A 82 -3.95 6.44 -1.10
CA ASP A 82 -5.08 6.29 -2.03
C ASP A 82 -4.85 7.09 -3.32
N ASN A 83 -5.11 6.47 -4.47
CA ASN A 83 -4.96 7.05 -5.81
C ASN A 83 -3.56 7.63 -6.12
N MET A 84 -2.49 7.18 -5.47
CA MET A 84 -1.13 7.56 -5.90
C MET A 84 -0.80 7.00 -7.28
N THR A 85 0.01 7.74 -8.04
CA THR A 85 0.38 7.37 -9.43
C THR A 85 1.83 6.93 -9.56
N GLU A 86 2.73 7.58 -8.83
CA GLU A 86 4.16 7.29 -8.77
C GLU A 86 4.70 7.69 -7.38
N GLY A 87 5.91 7.22 -7.04
CA GLY A 87 6.57 7.52 -5.78
C GLY A 87 6.54 6.36 -4.80
N GLU A 88 6.76 6.67 -3.53
CA GLU A 88 6.85 5.68 -2.45
C GLU A 88 6.16 6.19 -1.18
N VAL A 89 5.42 5.32 -0.49
CA VAL A 89 4.87 5.61 0.84
C VAL A 89 5.25 4.49 1.80
N VAL A 90 5.97 4.79 2.88
CA VAL A 90 6.33 3.84 3.93
C VAL A 90 5.68 4.24 5.26
N VAL A 91 4.92 3.33 5.86
CA VAL A 91 4.32 3.45 7.19
C VAL A 91 5.06 2.50 8.13
N ASP A 92 5.76 3.05 9.13
CA ASP A 92 6.53 2.24 10.10
C ASP A 92 5.63 1.51 11.11
N GLY A 93 4.41 1.99 11.30
CA GLY A 93 3.39 1.37 12.14
C GLY A 93 2.42 0.47 11.37
N SER A 94 1.20 0.40 11.88
CA SER A 94 0.05 -0.21 11.22
C SER A 94 -0.73 0.83 10.42
N ALA A 95 -1.53 0.37 9.48
CA ALA A 95 -2.46 1.19 8.73
C ALA A 95 -3.89 0.66 8.88
N GLY A 96 -4.88 1.53 8.69
CA GLY A 96 -6.28 1.11 8.70
C GLY A 96 -6.74 0.55 7.34
N ASP A 97 -8.02 0.69 7.05
CA ASP A 97 -8.62 0.17 5.81
C ASP A 97 -8.11 0.89 4.55
N GLY A 98 -8.17 0.22 3.39
CA GLY A 98 -8.00 0.85 2.08
C GLY A 98 -6.57 1.30 1.76
N VAL A 99 -5.56 0.66 2.36
CA VAL A 99 -4.14 0.95 2.06
C VAL A 99 -3.89 0.82 0.57
N GLY A 100 -3.37 1.88 -0.06
CA GLY A 100 -3.08 1.88 -1.48
C GLY A 100 -4.30 1.58 -2.34
N GLN A 101 -5.51 1.96 -1.90
CA GLN A 101 -6.68 1.87 -2.73
C GLN A 101 -6.46 2.64 -4.04
N GLY A 102 -6.87 2.05 -5.15
CA GLY A 102 -6.94 2.71 -6.43
C GLY A 102 -5.62 3.16 -7.04
N ILE A 103 -4.46 2.74 -6.52
CA ILE A 103 -3.15 3.17 -7.01
C ILE A 103 -2.92 2.78 -8.48
N TYR A 104 -2.15 3.62 -9.18
CA TYR A 104 -1.79 3.43 -10.58
C TYR A 104 -0.32 3.03 -10.77
N GLY A 105 0.49 3.12 -9.72
CA GLY A 105 1.93 2.85 -9.74
C GLY A 105 2.60 3.26 -8.42
N GLY A 106 3.93 3.11 -8.37
CA GLY A 106 4.72 3.32 -7.16
C GLY A 106 4.62 2.17 -6.16
N THR A 107 5.16 2.41 -4.96
CA THR A 107 5.21 1.41 -3.89
C THR A 107 4.64 1.93 -2.57
N VAL A 108 3.77 1.15 -1.93
CA VAL A 108 3.23 1.41 -0.59
C VAL A 108 3.69 0.30 0.34
N VAL A 109 4.27 0.65 1.48
CA VAL A 109 4.77 -0.30 2.48
C VAL A 109 4.19 0.02 3.83
N VAL A 110 3.60 -0.97 4.49
CA VAL A 110 3.17 -0.91 5.89
C VAL A 110 3.97 -1.96 6.65
N LYS A 111 4.80 -1.54 7.61
CA LYS A 111 5.71 -2.44 8.33
C LYS A 111 4.99 -3.43 9.24
N LYS A 112 3.79 -3.08 9.71
CA LYS A 112 2.93 -3.94 10.53
C LYS A 112 1.71 -4.37 9.72
N SER A 113 0.55 -4.49 10.38
CA SER A 113 -0.69 -4.94 9.77
C SER A 113 -1.48 -3.80 9.12
N ALA A 114 -2.32 -4.16 8.15
CA ALA A 114 -3.30 -3.31 7.50
C ALA A 114 -4.73 -3.77 7.80
N GLY A 115 -5.69 -2.84 7.68
CA GLY A 115 -7.12 -3.14 7.80
C GLY A 115 -7.69 -3.84 6.58
N SER A 116 -8.98 -3.65 6.36
CA SER A 116 -9.71 -4.26 5.24
C SER A 116 -9.36 -3.58 3.91
N ARG A 117 -9.61 -4.27 2.79
CA ARG A 117 -9.61 -3.69 1.44
C ARG A 117 -8.28 -3.06 1.00
N THR A 118 -7.17 -3.59 1.50
CA THR A 118 -5.82 -3.26 0.98
C THR A 118 -5.80 -3.47 -0.53
N GLY A 119 -5.40 -2.45 -1.28
CA GLY A 119 -5.31 -2.49 -2.74
C GLY A 119 -6.66 -2.61 -3.46
N GLU A 120 -7.78 -2.24 -2.83
CA GLU A 120 -9.08 -2.20 -3.50
C GLU A 120 -8.97 -1.39 -4.80
N ILE A 121 -9.52 -1.91 -5.90
CA ILE A 121 -9.53 -1.30 -7.23
C ILE A 121 -8.15 -0.80 -7.72
N MET A 122 -7.03 -1.34 -7.22
CA MET A 122 -5.70 -0.95 -7.66
C MET A 122 -5.46 -1.35 -9.12
N LYS A 123 -4.76 -0.51 -9.87
CA LYS A 123 -4.56 -0.65 -11.32
C LYS A 123 -3.16 -1.16 -11.64
N ASN A 124 -2.17 -0.74 -10.86
CA ASN A 124 -0.79 -1.22 -10.92
C ASN A 124 -0.02 -0.80 -9.64
N GLY A 125 1.28 -1.07 -9.57
CA GLY A 125 2.14 -0.74 -8.43
C GLY A 125 2.33 -1.90 -7.48
N THR A 126 2.99 -1.64 -6.35
CA THR A 126 3.33 -2.64 -5.34
C THR A 126 2.84 -2.21 -3.96
N ILE A 127 2.10 -3.08 -3.26
CA ILE A 127 1.73 -2.88 -1.86
C ILE A 127 2.38 -3.98 -1.02
N ILE A 128 3.06 -3.63 0.06
CA ILE A 128 3.74 -4.57 0.97
C ILE A 128 3.20 -4.40 2.38
N ILE A 129 2.68 -5.45 2.97
CA ILE A 129 2.18 -5.50 4.35
C ILE A 129 3.05 -6.46 5.15
N GLY A 130 3.75 -5.95 6.17
CA GLY A 130 4.66 -6.75 6.99
C GLY A 130 3.96 -7.67 8.00
N GLY A 131 2.71 -7.37 8.34
CA GLY A 131 1.84 -8.19 9.17
C GLY A 131 0.64 -8.75 8.40
N ASN A 132 -0.51 -8.77 9.06
CA ASN A 132 -1.76 -9.29 8.49
C ASN A 132 -2.46 -8.23 7.63
N SER A 133 -3.26 -8.68 6.66
CA SER A 133 -4.17 -7.81 5.89
C SER A 133 -5.60 -8.30 6.03
N GLY A 134 -6.51 -7.35 6.25
CA GLY A 134 -7.90 -7.62 6.61
C GLY A 134 -8.78 -8.06 5.44
N PHE A 135 -10.09 -8.02 5.72
CA PHE A 135 -11.18 -8.46 4.85
C PHE A 135 -11.05 -7.91 3.42
N MET A 136 -11.24 -8.76 2.41
CA MET A 136 -11.25 -8.38 1.00
C MET A 136 -9.97 -7.68 0.50
N THR A 137 -8.80 -8.16 0.91
CA THR A 137 -7.52 -7.73 0.33
C THR A 137 -7.52 -7.98 -1.18
N GLY A 138 -7.21 -6.96 -1.99
CA GLY A 138 -7.22 -7.03 -3.45
C GLY A 138 -8.60 -7.05 -4.10
N LEU A 139 -9.63 -6.52 -3.42
CA LEU A 139 -10.98 -6.37 -3.98
C LEU A 139 -10.97 -5.62 -5.32
N PHE A 140 -11.50 -6.24 -6.37
CA PHE A 140 -11.51 -5.69 -7.74
C PHE A 140 -10.12 -5.24 -8.24
N MET A 141 -9.04 -5.91 -7.81
CA MET A 141 -7.68 -5.60 -8.26
C MET A 141 -7.55 -5.80 -9.78
N MET A 142 -7.10 -4.75 -10.49
CA MET A 142 -6.99 -4.69 -11.96
C MET A 142 -5.54 -4.78 -12.47
N GLY A 143 -4.56 -4.89 -11.58
CA GLY A 143 -3.15 -5.07 -11.91
C GLY A 143 -2.23 -4.78 -10.73
N GLY A 144 -0.92 -4.91 -10.95
CA GLY A 144 0.11 -4.74 -9.92
C GLY A 144 0.29 -5.95 -9.03
N ARG A 145 0.90 -5.74 -7.87
CA ARG A 145 1.16 -6.79 -6.88
C ARG A 145 0.88 -6.34 -5.44
N ILE A 146 0.33 -7.23 -4.63
CA ILE A 146 0.22 -7.07 -3.18
C ILE A 146 1.06 -8.17 -2.55
N ILE A 147 1.87 -7.88 -1.53
CA ILE A 147 2.72 -8.83 -0.81
C ILE A 147 2.38 -8.75 0.67
N VAL A 148 1.92 -9.86 1.27
CA VAL A 148 1.52 -9.92 2.68
C VAL A 148 2.37 -10.97 3.40
N LEU A 149 3.09 -10.55 4.43
CA LEU A 149 3.99 -11.41 5.21
C LEU A 149 3.27 -12.18 6.32
N GLY A 150 2.10 -11.70 6.75
CA GLY A 150 1.22 -12.39 7.70
C GLY A 150 0.03 -13.05 7.00
N ASP A 151 -1.08 -13.10 7.72
CA ASP A 151 -2.31 -13.77 7.29
C ASP A 151 -3.23 -12.85 6.47
N LEU A 152 -4.01 -13.47 5.60
CA LEU A 152 -5.14 -12.86 4.91
C LEU A 152 -6.45 -13.28 5.56
N ALA A 153 -7.31 -12.29 5.85
CA ALA A 153 -8.67 -12.51 6.31
C ALA A 153 -9.60 -12.99 5.17
N GLU A 154 -10.91 -12.94 5.39
CA GLU A 154 -11.90 -13.45 4.46
C GLU A 154 -11.89 -12.72 3.11
N ASP A 155 -12.23 -13.48 2.07
CA ASP A 155 -12.51 -13.04 0.71
C ASP A 155 -11.31 -12.37 0.01
N ALA A 156 -10.11 -12.91 0.27
CA ALA A 156 -8.90 -12.46 -0.40
C ALA A 156 -9.01 -12.62 -1.92
N GLY A 157 -8.68 -11.56 -2.65
CA GLY A 157 -8.78 -11.49 -4.10
C GLY A 157 -10.22 -11.45 -4.62
N GLU A 158 -11.20 -11.00 -3.82
CA GLU A 158 -12.59 -10.85 -4.28
C GLU A 158 -12.69 -10.10 -5.60
N SER A 159 -13.22 -10.78 -6.61
CA SER A 159 -13.40 -10.26 -7.96
C SER A 159 -12.10 -9.71 -8.57
N ILE A 160 -10.94 -10.30 -8.23
CA ILE A 160 -9.64 -9.97 -8.84
C ILE A 160 -9.71 -10.14 -10.36
N ILE A 161 -9.22 -9.17 -11.13
CA ILE A 161 -9.26 -9.17 -12.60
C ILE A 161 -7.89 -9.49 -13.17
N ARG A 162 -6.83 -8.88 -12.60
CA ARG A 162 -5.42 -9.05 -12.98
C ARG A 162 -4.52 -8.72 -11.79
N GLY A 163 -3.23 -9.01 -11.94
CA GLY A 163 -2.23 -8.83 -10.90
C GLY A 163 -2.11 -10.06 -10.00
N THR A 164 -1.37 -9.91 -8.91
CA THR A 164 -0.99 -11.02 -8.04
C THR A 164 -0.96 -10.59 -6.58
N ILE A 165 -1.55 -11.40 -5.70
CA ILE A 165 -1.43 -11.23 -4.25
C ILE A 165 -0.55 -12.35 -3.72
N TYR A 166 0.65 -12.04 -3.27
CA TYR A 166 1.56 -12.96 -2.61
C TYR A 166 1.27 -12.97 -1.11
N VAL A 167 1.25 -14.16 -0.52
CA VAL A 167 0.96 -14.34 0.91
C VAL A 167 1.85 -15.43 1.50
N ARG A 168 2.52 -15.12 2.61
CA ARG A 168 3.32 -16.08 3.38
C ARG A 168 2.49 -16.80 4.45
N GLY A 169 1.66 -16.06 5.17
CA GLY A 169 0.78 -16.61 6.22
C GLY A 169 -0.44 -17.33 5.65
N GLU A 170 -1.44 -17.57 6.48
CA GLU A 170 -2.63 -18.33 6.10
C GLU A 170 -3.64 -17.49 5.31
N ILE A 171 -4.38 -18.17 4.43
CA ILE A 171 -5.49 -17.59 3.67
C ILE A 171 -6.79 -18.10 4.28
N LYS A 172 -7.57 -17.23 4.93
CA LYS A 172 -8.82 -17.65 5.58
C LYS A 172 -9.89 -18.09 4.58
N SER A 173 -10.15 -17.29 3.55
CA SER A 173 -10.98 -17.68 2.40
C SER A 173 -10.59 -16.86 1.16
N LEU A 174 -10.93 -17.40 -0.01
CA LEU A 174 -10.79 -16.70 -1.28
C LEU A 174 -12.12 -16.08 -1.69
N GLY A 175 -12.06 -14.91 -2.31
CA GLY A 175 -13.22 -14.31 -2.95
C GLY A 175 -13.50 -14.87 -4.36
N LYS A 176 -14.53 -14.35 -5.01
CA LYS A 176 -14.92 -14.72 -6.38
C LYS A 176 -13.77 -14.48 -7.36
N ASN A 177 -13.69 -15.34 -8.38
CA ASN A 177 -12.65 -15.33 -9.41
C ASN A 177 -11.21 -15.50 -8.90
N ALA A 178 -10.96 -15.72 -7.61
CA ALA A 178 -9.62 -15.98 -7.09
C ALA A 178 -9.29 -17.48 -7.08
N LYS A 179 -8.03 -17.82 -7.37
CA LYS A 179 -7.44 -19.13 -7.13
C LYS A 179 -6.03 -18.99 -6.57
N VAL A 180 -5.59 -20.00 -5.84
CA VAL A 180 -4.21 -20.09 -5.32
C VAL A 180 -3.37 -20.91 -6.28
N GLU A 181 -2.13 -20.47 -6.47
CA GLU A 181 -1.07 -21.17 -7.18
C GLU A 181 0.23 -21.09 -6.35
N ASP A 182 1.14 -22.02 -6.61
CA ASP A 182 2.49 -21.95 -6.07
C ASP A 182 3.28 -20.81 -6.74
N ILE A 183 4.22 -20.22 -6.01
CA ILE A 183 5.14 -19.24 -6.61
C ILE A 183 6.14 -19.93 -7.54
N THR A 184 6.61 -19.22 -8.56
CA THR A 184 7.72 -19.68 -9.42
C THR A 184 9.07 -19.22 -8.86
N PRO A 185 10.20 -19.78 -9.35
CA PRO A 185 11.54 -19.28 -8.99
C PRO A 185 11.75 -17.80 -9.34
N GLU A 186 11.12 -17.31 -10.41
CA GLU A 186 11.14 -15.88 -10.77
C GLU A 186 10.36 -15.04 -9.76
N ASP A 187 9.19 -15.51 -9.32
CA ASP A 187 8.42 -14.85 -8.26
C ASP A 187 9.25 -14.77 -6.96
N GLU A 188 9.90 -15.87 -6.55
CA GLU A 188 10.77 -15.89 -5.36
C GLU A 188 11.89 -14.86 -5.47
N LYS A 189 12.58 -14.81 -6.61
CA LYS A 189 13.65 -13.84 -6.85
C LYS A 189 13.14 -12.41 -6.72
N GLU A 190 12.01 -12.09 -7.35
CA GLU A 190 11.42 -10.75 -7.28
C GLU A 190 10.97 -10.40 -5.86
N LEU A 191 10.36 -11.35 -5.13
CA LEU A 191 9.99 -11.17 -3.72
C LEU A 191 11.23 -10.88 -2.87
N ARG A 192 12.32 -11.62 -3.07
CA ARG A 192 13.57 -11.45 -2.32
C ARG A 192 14.18 -10.07 -2.54
N GLU A 193 14.31 -9.65 -3.79
CA GLU A 193 14.83 -8.32 -4.14
C GLU A 193 13.95 -7.21 -3.56
N THR A 194 12.63 -7.33 -3.72
CA THR A 194 11.66 -6.31 -3.25
C THR A 194 11.65 -6.20 -1.73
N LEU A 195 11.51 -7.33 -1.01
CA LEU A 195 11.37 -7.36 0.44
C LEU A 195 12.65 -6.92 1.16
N THR A 196 13.82 -7.35 0.66
CA THR A 196 15.13 -6.92 1.18
C THR A 196 15.31 -5.40 1.04
N GLY A 197 14.88 -4.82 -0.09
CA GLY A 197 14.92 -3.37 -0.32
C GLY A 197 14.15 -2.56 0.72
N TYR A 198 13.11 -3.17 1.31
CA TYR A 198 12.33 -2.58 2.41
C TYR A 198 12.73 -3.11 3.79
N GLY A 199 13.86 -3.81 3.93
CA GLY A 199 14.35 -4.28 5.22
C GLY A 199 13.53 -5.42 5.83
N PHE A 200 12.76 -6.15 5.03
CA PHE A 200 12.20 -7.44 5.41
C PHE A 200 13.22 -8.53 5.07
N ASN A 201 13.94 -9.01 6.08
CA ASN A 201 14.93 -10.07 5.93
C ASN A 201 14.29 -11.40 6.30
N LEU A 202 13.84 -12.14 5.28
CA LEU A 202 13.26 -13.47 5.43
C LEU A 202 14.32 -14.53 5.13
N ASP A 203 14.18 -15.71 5.72
CA ASP A 203 15.02 -16.87 5.38
C ASP A 203 14.45 -17.65 4.19
N ASP A 204 15.18 -18.66 3.72
CA ASP A 204 14.76 -19.43 2.56
C ASP A 204 13.47 -20.24 2.81
N GLU A 205 13.25 -20.68 4.06
CA GLU A 205 12.04 -21.41 4.45
C GLU A 205 10.80 -20.50 4.37
N ASP A 206 10.94 -19.25 4.79
CA ASP A 206 9.92 -18.21 4.66
C ASP A 206 9.55 -17.96 3.19
N TYR A 207 10.54 -17.95 2.28
CA TYR A 207 10.27 -17.78 0.85
C TYR A 207 9.52 -18.96 0.25
N GLN A 208 9.85 -20.20 0.64
CA GLN A 208 9.13 -21.40 0.19
C GLN A 208 7.70 -21.47 0.73
N ALA A 209 7.38 -20.76 1.81
CA ALA A 209 6.03 -20.70 2.36
C ALA A 209 5.09 -19.78 1.56
N PHE A 210 5.60 -18.94 0.66
CA PHE A 210 4.76 -18.06 -0.14
C PHE A 210 3.90 -18.82 -1.13
N ARG A 211 2.65 -18.37 -1.21
CA ARG A 211 1.68 -18.74 -2.24
C ARG A 211 1.23 -17.49 -2.96
N LYS A 212 0.66 -17.62 -4.15
CA LYS A 212 0.08 -16.50 -4.88
C LYS A 212 -1.39 -16.70 -5.19
N ILE A 213 -2.18 -15.65 -5.01
CA ILE A 213 -3.57 -15.55 -5.46
C ILE A 213 -3.56 -14.81 -6.80
N VAL A 214 -4.21 -15.43 -7.79
CA VAL A 214 -4.34 -14.92 -9.16
C VAL A 214 -5.78 -15.10 -9.66
N PRO A 215 -6.21 -14.36 -10.71
CA PRO A 215 -7.53 -14.56 -11.29
C PRO A 215 -7.69 -15.94 -11.96
N ARG A 216 -8.86 -16.55 -11.77
CA ARG A 216 -9.31 -17.75 -12.53
C ARG A 216 -9.54 -17.41 -13.99
N SER A 217 -10.20 -16.29 -14.25
CA SER A 217 -10.47 -15.77 -15.59
C SER A 217 -10.04 -14.30 -15.70
N LYS A 218 -9.48 -13.94 -16.87
CA LYS A 218 -9.19 -12.54 -17.23
C LYS A 218 -10.45 -11.76 -17.62
N ARG A 219 -11.59 -12.43 -17.80
CA ARG A 219 -12.89 -11.86 -18.16
C ARG A 219 -13.99 -12.45 -17.25
N PRO A 220 -13.97 -12.16 -15.94
CA PRO A 220 -14.90 -12.80 -15.01
C PRO A 220 -16.37 -12.38 -15.18
N PHE A 221 -16.62 -11.23 -15.81
CA PHE A 221 -17.98 -10.70 -15.98
C PHE A 221 -18.57 -10.91 -17.38
N TYR A 222 -17.78 -11.44 -18.33
CA TYR A 222 -18.19 -11.59 -19.72
C TYR A 222 -17.59 -12.88 -20.29
N GLY A 223 -18.39 -13.93 -20.51
CA GLY A 223 -17.89 -15.09 -21.25
C GLY A 223 -18.70 -16.38 -21.17
N GLU A 224 -19.33 -16.69 -20.05
CA GLU A 224 -20.21 -17.87 -19.88
C GLU A 224 -21.32 -17.49 -18.89
N GLU A 225 -22.49 -18.12 -18.99
CA GLU A 225 -23.67 -17.85 -18.14
C GLU A 225 -23.23 -17.63 -16.70
N SER A 226 -23.48 -16.43 -16.18
CA SER A 226 -23.21 -16.10 -14.79
C SER A 226 -23.84 -17.17 -13.91
N GLU A 227 -23.06 -17.80 -13.02
CA GLU A 227 -23.57 -18.57 -11.86
C GLU A 227 -24.23 -17.62 -10.83
N GLU A 228 -25.04 -16.68 -11.33
CA GLU A 228 -25.99 -15.88 -10.58
C GLU A 228 -27.36 -16.18 -11.19
N GLY A 229 -27.89 -17.33 -10.78
CA GLY A 229 -29.32 -17.53 -10.60
C GLY A 229 -29.70 -17.21 -9.16
#